data_AF-A0A8B6GLJ1-F1
#
_entry.id   AF-A0A8B6GLJ1-F1
#
_cell.length_a   1.000
_cell.length_b   1.000
_cell.length_c   1.000
_cell.angle_alpha   90.00
_cell.angle_beta   90.00
_cell.angle_gamma   90.00
#
_symmetry.space_group_name_H-M   'P 1'
#
loop_
_entity.id
_entity.type
_entity.pdbx_description
1 polymer ?
#
loop_
_entity_poly.entity_id
_entity_poly.type
_entity_poly.pdbx_seq_one_letter_code
_entity_poly.pdbx_strand_id
1 'polypeptide(L)'
;MRHLLLHDITMVEVSNAFEIFTDYLSLNSFAESTNARKLQQYGKLLHHIFDKEFGRNKLTDTTSVLQHALVWSPFVVFTKVYCNTNFQRVLKDKCKEHMQKSIAIMHSVCQELITGNITIQNLKNILSAESNFKSIVKEIKDLRFDFGTVEASIDLKRKQLLAFESDKAAVQNFVYICENSGGNSGVLTERLKQFENIATVQMKDICVETKIVMFQTKCYGVHMVQQDQYEVLLSYMPTITAFGFSKEQMRELQFIIHYTKGRSFINLLTKQGKNLEKSKNRKLSVNEVLTDVWEPAKKQWQNLYTKLKKGEMFFSEFEKNYLTQDLDELHVELSQFNKNPTNISWIEERIHQFKQYKTICACSKGAKAILNLVAEYTLKGSFRLIKEIDCLARNADTTMTTLNKEMLKMCTFVREITTERATCLAIFTRCKDLIMWLRESIHTMKDWNTFIELASMSSRQGDLAIARVHSLHASVTGYGPLIFNYDENWDENVFLEKCNQVWRVMDTDPKLPSKL
;
A
#
# COMPACT_ATOMS: atom_id res chain seq x y z
N MET A 1 -9.26 -60.10 -16.00
CA MET A 1 -9.03 -59.18 -14.86
C MET A 1 -8.30 -59.94 -13.78
N ARG A 2 -7.06 -59.54 -13.49
CA ARG A 2 -6.18 -60.22 -12.51
C ARG A 2 -6.81 -60.24 -11.12
N HIS A 3 -6.67 -61.37 -10.44
CA HIS A 3 -7.02 -61.55 -9.03
C HIS A 3 -6.26 -60.52 -8.18
N LEU A 4 -6.98 -59.54 -7.62
CA LEU A 4 -6.49 -58.71 -6.53
C LEU A 4 -6.42 -59.59 -5.28
N LEU A 5 -5.21 -60.03 -4.94
CA LEU A 5 -4.91 -60.61 -3.64
C LEU A 5 -5.01 -59.49 -2.59
N LEU A 6 -5.93 -59.66 -1.65
CA LEU A 6 -6.46 -58.67 -0.70
C LEU A 6 -5.49 -58.21 0.40
N HIS A 7 -4.17 -58.38 0.25
CA HIS A 7 -3.24 -58.16 1.36
C HIS A 7 -2.46 -56.85 1.36
N ASP A 8 -2.39 -56.10 0.26
CA ASP A 8 -1.82 -54.74 0.26
C ASP A 8 -2.44 -53.91 -0.87
N ILE A 9 -3.59 -53.29 -0.61
CA ILE A 9 -4.23 -52.39 -1.58
C ILE A 9 -3.67 -50.97 -1.36
N THR A 10 -2.95 -50.48 -2.36
CA THR A 10 -2.45 -49.10 -2.44
C THR A 10 -3.59 -48.09 -2.67
N MET A 11 -3.42 -46.83 -2.28
CA MET A 11 -4.43 -45.77 -2.53
C MET A 11 -4.81 -45.64 -4.02
N VAL A 12 -3.89 -45.96 -4.93
CA VAL A 12 -4.10 -45.96 -6.39
C VAL A 12 -5.05 -47.10 -6.82
N GLU A 13 -4.90 -48.29 -6.24
CA GLU A 13 -5.79 -49.43 -6.52
C GLU A 13 -7.19 -49.22 -5.92
N VAL A 14 -7.27 -48.55 -4.76
CA VAL A 14 -8.54 -48.10 -4.18
C VAL A 14 -9.24 -47.11 -5.12
N SER A 15 -8.52 -46.11 -5.63
CA SER A 15 -9.05 -45.10 -6.56
C SER A 15 -9.53 -45.72 -7.88
N ASN A 16 -8.72 -46.58 -8.49
CA ASN A 16 -9.10 -47.30 -9.73
C ASN A 16 -10.32 -48.21 -9.51
N ALA A 17 -10.41 -48.88 -8.36
CA ALA A 17 -11.57 -49.70 -8.04
C ALA A 17 -12.83 -48.86 -7.83
N PHE A 18 -12.70 -47.65 -7.27
CA PHE A 18 -13.79 -46.69 -7.14
C PHE A 18 -14.21 -46.10 -8.48
N GLU A 19 -13.30 -45.80 -9.41
CA GLU A 19 -13.65 -45.37 -10.77
C GLU A 19 -14.43 -46.45 -11.52
N ILE A 20 -13.90 -47.68 -11.55
CA ILE A 20 -14.58 -48.83 -12.20
C ILE A 20 -15.97 -49.06 -11.60
N PHE A 21 -16.09 -48.92 -10.29
CA PHE A 21 -17.36 -49.09 -9.61
C PHE A 21 -18.31 -47.89 -9.83
N THR A 22 -17.79 -46.68 -9.95
CA THR A 22 -18.58 -45.47 -10.26
C THR A 22 -19.13 -45.51 -11.69
N ASP A 23 -18.33 -45.99 -12.64
CA ASP A 23 -18.72 -46.30 -14.02
C ASP A 23 -19.78 -47.41 -14.04
N TYR A 24 -19.61 -48.44 -13.21
CA TYR A 24 -20.61 -49.49 -13.06
C TYR A 24 -21.95 -48.94 -12.51
N LEU A 25 -21.89 -47.98 -11.58
CA LEU A 25 -23.07 -47.33 -11.02
C LEU A 25 -23.73 -46.30 -11.97
N SER A 26 -23.00 -45.73 -12.94
CA SER A 26 -23.54 -44.75 -13.90
C SER A 26 -24.23 -45.41 -15.09
N LEU A 27 -23.88 -46.65 -15.43
CA LEU A 27 -24.35 -47.34 -16.62
C LEU A 27 -25.81 -47.83 -16.58
N ASN A 28 -26.54 -47.75 -15.45
CA ASN A 28 -28.00 -47.91 -15.24
C ASN A 28 -28.84 -48.93 -16.07
N SER A 29 -28.27 -49.80 -16.90
CA SER A 29 -29.03 -50.57 -17.90
C SER A 29 -28.46 -51.94 -18.22
N PHE A 30 -28.02 -52.74 -17.26
CA PHE A 30 -27.62 -54.13 -17.57
C PHE A 30 -28.02 -55.15 -16.51
N ALA A 31 -29.06 -55.91 -16.85
CA ALA A 31 -29.47 -57.25 -16.42
C ALA A 31 -29.18 -57.67 -14.96
N GLU A 32 -30.25 -57.78 -14.16
CA GLU A 32 -30.27 -58.14 -12.74
C GLU A 32 -29.72 -59.55 -12.39
N SER A 33 -29.43 -60.42 -13.35
CA SER A 33 -29.06 -61.82 -13.08
C SER A 33 -27.58 -62.17 -13.30
N THR A 34 -26.83 -61.46 -14.14
CA THR A 34 -25.45 -61.86 -14.53
C THR A 34 -24.32 -61.27 -13.69
N ASN A 35 -24.61 -60.41 -12.70
CA ASN A 35 -23.56 -59.65 -11.97
C ASN A 35 -23.54 -59.80 -10.43
N ALA A 36 -24.37 -60.66 -9.83
CA ALA A 36 -24.42 -60.83 -8.36
C ALA A 36 -23.04 -61.14 -7.74
N ARG A 37 -22.21 -61.93 -8.42
CA ARG A 37 -20.85 -62.28 -7.97
C ARG A 37 -19.89 -61.08 -7.97
N LYS A 38 -19.98 -60.19 -8.96
CA LYS A 38 -19.16 -58.95 -9.02
C LYS A 38 -19.60 -57.96 -7.94
N LEU A 39 -20.91 -57.76 -7.79
CA LEU A 39 -21.49 -56.96 -6.70
C LEU A 39 -21.00 -57.42 -5.32
N GLN A 40 -20.95 -58.74 -5.10
CA GLN A 40 -20.43 -59.30 -3.85
C GLN A 40 -18.92 -59.08 -3.67
N GLN A 41 -18.12 -59.12 -4.74
CA GLN A 41 -16.70 -58.77 -4.69
C GLN A 41 -16.47 -57.28 -4.38
N TYR A 42 -17.23 -56.38 -5.02
CA TYR A 42 -17.18 -54.95 -4.71
C TYR A 42 -17.59 -54.66 -3.27
N GLY A 43 -18.59 -55.37 -2.72
CA GLY A 43 -18.96 -55.23 -1.31
C GLY A 43 -17.89 -55.63 -0.33
N LYS A 44 -17.14 -56.70 -0.61
CA LYS A 44 -15.98 -57.10 0.20
C LYS A 44 -14.90 -56.02 0.19
N LEU A 45 -14.65 -55.41 -0.96
CA LEU A 45 -13.69 -54.33 -1.10
C LEU A 45 -14.12 -53.06 -0.35
N LEU A 46 -15.37 -52.61 -0.56
CA LEU A 46 -15.95 -51.47 0.16
C LEU A 46 -15.89 -51.66 1.68
N HIS A 47 -16.18 -52.87 2.15
CA HIS A 47 -16.09 -53.19 3.56
C HIS A 47 -14.65 -53.11 4.08
N HIS A 48 -13.67 -53.66 3.35
CA HIS A 48 -12.26 -53.58 3.74
C HIS A 48 -11.75 -52.13 3.80
N ILE A 49 -12.13 -51.30 2.82
CA ILE A 49 -11.82 -49.87 2.78
C ILE A 49 -12.45 -49.15 3.97
N PHE A 50 -13.74 -49.42 4.25
CA PHE A 50 -14.45 -48.83 5.37
C PHE A 50 -13.81 -49.20 6.71
N ASP A 51 -13.46 -50.46 6.93
CA ASP A 51 -12.83 -50.91 8.18
C ASP A 51 -11.41 -50.34 8.37
N LYS A 52 -10.65 -50.16 7.28
CA LYS A 52 -9.32 -49.54 7.34
C LYS A 52 -9.39 -48.06 7.77
N GLU A 53 -10.40 -47.34 7.31
CA GLU A 53 -10.60 -45.92 7.59
C GLU A 53 -11.27 -45.68 8.96
N PHE A 54 -12.44 -46.28 9.18
CA PHE A 54 -13.27 -46.04 10.36
C PHE A 54 -12.97 -46.99 11.53
N GLY A 55 -12.12 -48.00 11.33
CA GLY A 55 -11.60 -48.83 12.42
C GLY A 55 -10.62 -48.08 13.34
N ARG A 56 -10.09 -46.92 12.89
CA ARG A 56 -9.04 -46.15 13.60
C ARG A 56 -9.52 -44.81 14.17
N ASN A 57 -10.54 -44.19 13.60
CA ASN A 57 -10.97 -42.83 13.95
C ASN A 57 -12.26 -42.84 14.79
N LYS A 58 -12.19 -42.31 16.02
CA LYS A 58 -13.39 -42.02 16.84
C LYS A 58 -13.91 -40.63 16.49
N LEU A 59 -14.70 -40.53 15.42
CA LEU A 59 -15.46 -39.32 15.11
C LEU A 59 -16.66 -39.25 16.07
N THR A 60 -16.80 -38.16 16.82
CA THR A 60 -17.81 -38.06 17.90
C THR A 60 -18.69 -36.81 17.81
N ASP A 61 -18.17 -35.70 17.30
CA ASP A 61 -18.92 -34.46 17.10
C ASP A 61 -19.35 -34.26 15.63
N THR A 62 -20.42 -33.50 15.43
CA THR A 62 -20.99 -33.23 14.10
C THR A 62 -20.00 -32.61 13.12
N THR A 63 -19.12 -31.71 13.60
CA THR A 63 -18.17 -30.99 12.74
C THR A 63 -17.06 -31.92 12.26
N SER A 64 -16.51 -32.79 13.12
CA SER A 64 -15.50 -33.76 12.70
C SER A 64 -16.06 -34.81 11.74
N VAL A 65 -17.30 -35.28 11.96
CA VAL A 65 -17.97 -36.20 11.03
C VAL A 65 -18.22 -35.54 9.67
N LEU A 66 -18.70 -34.30 9.66
CA LEU A 66 -18.89 -33.52 8.42
C LEU A 66 -17.56 -33.35 7.69
N GLN A 67 -16.52 -32.88 8.39
CA GLN A 67 -15.20 -32.65 7.80
C GLN A 67 -14.60 -33.92 7.20
N HIS A 68 -14.70 -35.05 7.91
CA HIS A 68 -14.23 -36.34 7.40
C HIS A 68 -14.98 -36.76 6.13
N ALA A 69 -16.32 -36.68 6.15
CA ALA A 69 -17.15 -37.02 5.00
C ALA A 69 -16.85 -36.15 3.76
N LEU A 70 -16.48 -34.89 3.98
CA LEU A 70 -16.14 -33.95 2.92
C LEU A 70 -14.73 -34.17 2.33
N VAL A 71 -13.75 -34.45 3.19
CA VAL A 71 -12.33 -34.57 2.78
C VAL A 71 -12.02 -35.96 2.22
N TRP A 72 -12.66 -37.01 2.74
CA TRP A 72 -12.43 -38.37 2.29
C TRP A 72 -13.21 -38.67 1.02
N SER A 73 -12.61 -38.39 -0.16
CA SER A 73 -13.26 -38.55 -1.48
C SER A 73 -14.03 -39.87 -1.69
N PRO A 74 -13.59 -41.05 -1.20
CA PRO A 74 -14.37 -42.28 -1.27
C PRO A 74 -15.79 -42.19 -0.69
N PHE A 75 -16.02 -41.27 0.26
CA PHE A 75 -17.32 -41.05 0.89
C PHE A 75 -18.43 -40.74 -0.12
N VAL A 76 -18.12 -40.07 -1.23
CA VAL A 76 -19.07 -39.81 -2.32
C VAL A 76 -19.62 -41.12 -2.87
N VAL A 77 -18.75 -42.11 -3.09
CA VAL A 77 -19.15 -43.42 -3.61
C VAL A 77 -19.94 -44.21 -2.57
N PHE A 78 -19.54 -44.17 -1.30
CA PHE A 78 -20.34 -44.78 -0.23
C PHE A 78 -21.74 -44.16 -0.14
N THR A 79 -21.87 -42.85 -0.34
CA THR A 79 -23.16 -42.15 -0.39
C THR A 79 -24.00 -42.66 -1.56
N LYS A 80 -23.43 -42.72 -2.77
CA LYS A 80 -24.10 -43.24 -3.97
C LYS A 80 -24.60 -44.68 -3.80
N VAL A 81 -23.80 -45.53 -3.15
CA VAL A 81 -24.19 -46.92 -2.84
C VAL A 81 -25.30 -46.98 -1.81
N TYR A 82 -25.17 -46.20 -0.73
CA TYR A 82 -26.12 -46.22 0.37
C TYR A 82 -27.50 -45.68 -0.03
N CYS A 83 -27.53 -44.58 -0.79
CA CYS A 83 -28.76 -43.94 -1.25
C CYS A 83 -29.44 -44.66 -2.42
N ASN A 84 -28.79 -45.69 -3.00
CA ASN A 84 -29.37 -46.52 -4.04
C ASN A 84 -29.81 -47.88 -3.46
N THR A 85 -31.12 -48.11 -3.43
CA THR A 85 -31.75 -49.32 -2.87
C THR A 85 -31.20 -50.62 -3.47
N ASN A 86 -30.77 -50.61 -4.73
CA ASN A 86 -30.24 -51.80 -5.42
C ASN A 86 -28.83 -52.18 -4.93
N PHE A 87 -28.07 -51.20 -4.44
CA PHE A 87 -26.67 -51.35 -4.03
C PHE A 87 -26.48 -51.30 -2.51
N GLN A 88 -27.42 -50.74 -1.75
CA GLN A 88 -27.35 -50.65 -0.28
C GLN A 88 -27.18 -52.01 0.41
N ARG A 89 -27.73 -53.09 -0.18
CA ARG A 89 -27.60 -54.49 0.30
C ARG A 89 -26.15 -55.00 0.36
N VAL A 90 -25.24 -54.36 -0.36
CA VAL A 90 -23.83 -54.74 -0.47
C VAL A 90 -23.01 -54.22 0.72
N LEU A 91 -23.53 -53.23 1.46
CA LEU A 91 -22.90 -52.67 2.65
C LEU A 91 -23.22 -53.52 3.90
N LYS A 92 -22.24 -53.65 4.81
CA LYS A 92 -22.44 -54.27 6.13
C LYS A 92 -23.10 -53.30 7.12
N ASP A 93 -23.68 -53.83 8.19
CA ASP A 93 -24.50 -53.06 9.14
C ASP A 93 -23.74 -51.91 9.82
N LYS A 94 -22.50 -52.14 10.25
CA LYS A 94 -21.64 -51.07 10.83
C LYS A 94 -21.40 -49.92 9.86
N CYS A 95 -21.22 -50.23 8.57
CA CYS A 95 -21.08 -49.21 7.52
C CYS A 95 -22.39 -48.47 7.29
N LYS A 96 -23.52 -49.19 7.23
CA LYS A 96 -24.86 -48.59 7.11
C LYS A 96 -25.17 -47.66 8.27
N GLU A 97 -24.84 -48.03 9.51
CA GLU A 97 -25.05 -47.20 10.70
C GLU A 97 -24.25 -45.89 10.62
N HIS A 98 -22.98 -45.97 10.20
CA HIS A 98 -22.17 -44.77 10.00
C HIS A 98 -22.71 -43.90 8.87
N MET A 99 -23.07 -44.50 7.73
CA MET A 99 -23.64 -43.76 6.61
C MET A 99 -24.97 -43.08 7.00
N GLN A 100 -25.82 -43.75 7.78
CA GLN A 100 -27.05 -43.18 8.30
C GLN A 100 -26.77 -41.94 9.16
N LYS A 101 -25.81 -42.02 10.09
CA LYS A 101 -25.41 -40.88 10.93
C LYS A 101 -24.86 -39.74 10.10
N SER A 102 -23.95 -40.02 9.17
CA SER A 102 -23.35 -38.99 8.31
C SER A 102 -24.35 -38.33 7.36
N ILE A 103 -25.30 -39.10 6.80
CA ILE A 103 -26.36 -38.55 5.95
C ILE A 103 -27.35 -37.70 6.76
N ALA A 104 -27.70 -38.11 7.99
CA ALA A 104 -28.50 -37.28 8.89
C ALA A 104 -27.81 -35.95 9.21
N ILE A 105 -26.48 -35.95 9.37
CA ILE A 105 -25.69 -34.73 9.52
C ILE A 105 -25.74 -33.89 8.23
N MET A 106 -25.59 -34.48 7.05
CA MET A 106 -25.72 -33.76 5.77
C MET A 106 -27.09 -33.10 5.62
N HIS A 107 -28.18 -33.79 6.02
CA HIS A 107 -29.52 -33.20 6.08
C HIS A 107 -29.58 -31.96 6.99
N SER A 108 -29.04 -32.07 8.21
CA SER A 108 -28.97 -30.94 9.15
C SER A 108 -28.17 -29.78 8.57
N VAL A 109 -27.00 -30.06 7.99
CA VAL A 109 -26.10 -29.06 7.42
C VAL A 109 -26.74 -28.34 6.23
N CYS A 110 -27.44 -29.05 5.33
CA CYS A 110 -28.20 -28.44 4.25
C CYS A 110 -29.31 -27.52 4.78
N GLN A 111 -30.05 -27.95 5.81
CA GLN A 111 -31.08 -27.15 6.47
C GLN A 111 -30.46 -25.90 7.14
N GLU A 112 -29.34 -26.05 7.83
CA GLU A 112 -28.61 -24.97 8.48
C GLU A 112 -28.07 -23.95 7.47
N LEU A 113 -27.57 -24.43 6.32
CA LEU A 113 -27.09 -23.59 5.23
C LEU A 113 -28.20 -22.69 4.69
N ILE A 114 -29.39 -23.25 4.47
CA ILE A 114 -30.56 -22.54 3.92
C ILE A 114 -31.21 -21.61 4.96
N THR A 115 -31.16 -21.98 6.24
CA THR A 115 -31.77 -21.18 7.33
C THR A 115 -30.82 -20.13 7.92
N GLY A 116 -29.53 -20.16 7.58
CA GLY A 116 -28.51 -19.28 8.16
C GLY A 116 -27.99 -19.70 9.52
N ASN A 117 -28.41 -20.86 10.03
CA ASN A 117 -27.96 -21.40 11.32
C ASN A 117 -26.59 -22.09 11.24
N ILE A 118 -26.05 -22.26 10.03
CA ILE A 118 -24.75 -22.91 9.84
C ILE A 118 -23.65 -22.12 10.56
N THR A 119 -22.79 -22.85 11.28
CA THR A 119 -21.60 -22.26 11.90
C THR A 119 -20.56 -21.90 10.82
N ILE A 120 -19.77 -20.86 11.07
CA ILE A 120 -18.74 -20.45 10.12
C ILE A 120 -17.70 -21.56 9.90
N GLN A 121 -17.37 -22.37 10.92
CA GLN A 121 -16.48 -23.53 10.73
C GLN A 121 -17.06 -24.56 9.76
N ASN A 122 -18.33 -24.94 9.92
CA ASN A 122 -18.97 -25.91 9.02
C ASN A 122 -19.09 -25.34 7.60
N LEU A 123 -19.39 -24.05 7.46
CA LEU A 123 -19.38 -23.38 6.16
C LEU A 123 -17.99 -23.40 5.52
N LYS A 124 -16.93 -23.09 6.27
CA LYS A 124 -15.53 -23.15 5.77
C LYS A 124 -15.14 -24.57 5.34
N ASN A 125 -15.56 -25.59 6.10
CA ASN A 125 -15.36 -26.98 5.71
C ASN A 125 -16.05 -27.30 4.37
N ILE A 126 -17.30 -26.89 4.18
CA ILE A 126 -18.04 -27.05 2.91
C ILE A 126 -17.32 -26.33 1.77
N LEU A 127 -16.95 -25.06 1.95
CA LEU A 127 -16.28 -24.27 0.91
C LEU A 127 -14.92 -24.86 0.51
N SER A 128 -14.18 -25.45 1.46
CA SER A 128 -12.90 -26.11 1.18
C SER A 128 -13.02 -27.41 0.38
N ALA A 129 -14.18 -28.06 0.44
CA ALA A 129 -14.46 -29.35 -0.19
C ALA A 129 -15.76 -29.32 -1.01
N GLU A 130 -16.01 -28.19 -1.68
CA GLU A 130 -17.31 -27.86 -2.27
C GLU A 130 -17.76 -28.88 -3.33
N SER A 131 -16.84 -29.34 -4.18
CA SER A 131 -17.14 -30.36 -5.20
C SER A 131 -17.63 -31.67 -4.56
N ASN A 132 -16.98 -32.10 -3.48
CA ASN A 132 -17.35 -33.30 -2.75
C ASN A 132 -18.70 -33.11 -2.06
N PHE A 133 -18.93 -31.97 -1.38
CA PHE A 133 -20.21 -31.65 -0.78
C PHE A 133 -21.35 -31.70 -1.81
N LYS A 134 -21.18 -31.01 -2.95
CA LYS A 134 -22.17 -31.01 -4.03
C LYS A 134 -22.44 -32.42 -4.56
N SER A 135 -21.40 -33.23 -4.73
CA SER A 135 -21.55 -34.62 -5.19
C SER A 135 -22.29 -35.49 -4.19
N ILE A 136 -22.02 -35.35 -2.88
CA ILE A 136 -22.74 -36.07 -1.82
C ILE A 136 -24.21 -35.66 -1.80
N VAL A 137 -24.50 -34.35 -1.79
CA VAL A 137 -25.87 -33.82 -1.72
C VAL A 137 -26.71 -34.27 -2.92
N LYS A 138 -26.14 -34.34 -4.14
CA LYS A 138 -26.84 -34.84 -5.35
C LYS A 138 -27.34 -36.28 -5.20
N GLU A 139 -26.64 -37.11 -4.43
CA GLU A 139 -27.00 -38.52 -4.24
C GLU A 139 -28.08 -38.72 -3.16
N ILE A 140 -28.33 -37.72 -2.30
CA ILE A 140 -29.33 -37.80 -1.22
C ILE A 140 -30.71 -37.38 -1.79
N LYS A 141 -31.58 -38.37 -2.02
CA LYS A 141 -32.86 -38.19 -2.71
C LYS A 141 -33.99 -37.64 -1.84
N ASP A 142 -33.90 -37.78 -0.52
CA ASP A 142 -34.92 -37.43 0.46
C ASP A 142 -34.68 -36.06 1.11
N LEU A 143 -33.80 -35.23 0.55
CA LEU A 143 -33.58 -33.86 1.00
C LEU A 143 -34.89 -33.05 0.90
N ARG A 144 -35.12 -32.22 1.92
CA ARG A 144 -36.28 -31.30 1.95
C ARG A 144 -36.22 -30.20 0.89
N PHE A 145 -35.05 -29.97 0.31
CA PHE A 145 -34.78 -28.91 -0.64
C PHE A 145 -34.16 -29.48 -1.90
N ASP A 146 -34.42 -28.87 -3.05
CA ASP A 146 -33.78 -29.25 -4.29
C ASP A 146 -32.27 -28.89 -4.28
N PHE A 147 -31.49 -29.61 -5.07
CA PHE A 147 -30.05 -29.39 -5.18
C PHE A 147 -29.69 -27.96 -5.60
N GLY A 148 -30.50 -27.35 -6.46
CA GLY A 148 -30.29 -25.96 -6.90
C GLY A 148 -30.37 -24.99 -5.71
N THR A 149 -31.40 -25.10 -4.88
CA THR A 149 -31.52 -24.28 -3.66
C THR A 149 -30.31 -24.43 -2.73
N VAL A 150 -29.80 -25.66 -2.55
CA VAL A 150 -28.57 -25.89 -1.74
C VAL A 150 -27.37 -25.21 -2.39
N GLU A 151 -27.16 -25.37 -3.70
CA GLU A 151 -26.04 -24.78 -4.44
C GLU A 151 -26.05 -23.24 -4.38
N ALA A 152 -27.18 -22.60 -4.63
CA ALA A 152 -27.29 -21.14 -4.50
C ALA A 152 -27.08 -20.66 -3.06
N SER A 153 -27.47 -21.47 -2.06
CA SER A 153 -27.23 -21.14 -0.66
C SER A 153 -25.74 -21.17 -0.31
N ILE A 154 -24.94 -22.08 -0.90
CA ILE A 154 -23.48 -22.07 -0.73
C ILE A 154 -22.90 -20.75 -1.23
N ASP A 155 -23.28 -20.33 -2.45
CA ASP A 155 -22.78 -19.11 -3.06
C ASP A 155 -23.19 -17.85 -2.27
N LEU A 156 -24.44 -17.82 -1.78
CA LEU A 156 -24.93 -16.76 -0.90
C LEU A 156 -24.12 -16.67 0.39
N LYS A 157 -23.92 -17.80 1.08
CA LYS A 157 -23.16 -17.85 2.33
C LYS A 157 -21.69 -17.48 2.11
N ARG A 158 -21.09 -17.87 0.96
CA ARG A 158 -19.75 -17.44 0.57
C ARG A 158 -19.68 -15.92 0.44
N LYS A 159 -20.63 -15.28 -0.26
CA LYS A 159 -20.69 -13.82 -0.37
C LYS A 159 -20.84 -13.13 0.98
N GLN A 160 -21.72 -13.63 1.84
CA GLN A 160 -21.91 -13.10 3.19
C GLN A 160 -20.64 -13.20 4.05
N LEU A 161 -19.94 -14.34 4.00
CA LEU A 161 -18.69 -14.54 4.75
C LEU A 161 -17.58 -13.60 4.25
N LEU A 162 -17.41 -13.46 2.93
CA LEU A 162 -16.43 -12.53 2.35
C LEU A 162 -16.73 -11.08 2.71
N ALA A 163 -18.01 -10.67 2.67
CA ALA A 163 -18.42 -9.33 3.08
C ALA A 163 -18.13 -9.09 4.57
N PHE A 164 -18.41 -10.07 5.43
CA PHE A 164 -18.08 -9.98 6.85
C PHE A 164 -16.56 -9.84 7.09
N GLU A 165 -15.73 -10.63 6.42
CA GLU A 165 -14.27 -10.55 6.55
C GLU A 165 -13.73 -9.20 6.07
N SER A 166 -14.28 -8.67 4.96
CA SER A 166 -13.97 -7.32 4.45
C SER A 166 -14.39 -6.22 5.43
N ASP A 167 -15.60 -6.31 5.98
CA ASP A 167 -16.15 -5.34 6.93
C ASP A 167 -15.39 -5.37 8.26
N LYS A 168 -14.99 -6.57 8.72
CA LYS A 168 -14.12 -6.73 9.90
C LYS A 168 -12.80 -5.99 9.71
N ALA A 169 -12.15 -6.15 8.55
CA ALA A 169 -10.90 -5.45 8.25
C ALA A 169 -11.06 -3.93 8.24
N ALA A 170 -12.16 -3.42 7.66
CA ALA A 170 -12.47 -1.99 7.65
C ALA A 170 -12.69 -1.43 9.07
N VAL A 171 -13.42 -2.16 9.92
CA VAL A 171 -13.63 -1.77 11.33
C VAL A 171 -12.34 -1.83 12.13
N GLN A 172 -11.48 -2.84 11.93
CA GLN A 172 -10.16 -2.92 12.55
C GLN A 172 -9.28 -1.72 12.18
N ASN A 173 -9.26 -1.35 10.90
CA ASN A 173 -8.55 -0.15 10.45
C ASN A 173 -9.14 1.12 11.08
N PHE A 174 -10.47 1.21 11.19
CA PHE A 174 -11.12 2.37 11.80
C PHE A 174 -10.85 2.49 13.30
N VAL A 175 -10.73 1.37 14.03
CA VAL A 175 -10.29 1.36 15.43
C VAL A 175 -8.90 1.97 15.57
N TYR A 176 -7.96 1.57 14.71
CA TYR A 176 -6.62 2.15 14.67
C TYR A 176 -6.66 3.68 14.43
N ILE A 177 -7.55 4.16 13.55
CA ILE A 177 -7.74 5.59 13.31
C ILE A 177 -8.30 6.29 14.55
N CYS A 178 -9.33 5.74 15.18
CA CYS A 178 -9.92 6.30 16.39
C CYS A 178 -8.85 6.46 17.47
N GLU A 179 -8.04 5.44 17.73
CA GLU A 179 -6.99 5.47 18.75
C GLU A 179 -5.92 6.54 18.48
N ASN A 180 -5.52 6.70 17.22
CA ASN A 180 -4.50 7.69 16.84
C ASN A 180 -5.04 9.12 16.74
N SER A 181 -6.32 9.30 16.45
CA SER A 181 -6.96 10.60 16.24
C SER A 181 -7.65 11.17 17.50
N GLY A 182 -7.51 10.54 18.66
CA GLY A 182 -8.12 11.04 19.90
C GLY A 182 -9.56 10.55 20.16
N GLY A 183 -10.01 9.55 19.40
CA GLY A 183 -11.28 8.86 19.57
C GLY A 183 -11.27 7.79 20.65
N ASN A 184 -12.47 7.43 21.13
CA ASN A 184 -12.73 6.29 22.00
C ASN A 184 -13.20 5.10 21.16
N SER A 185 -12.31 4.12 20.96
CA SER A 185 -12.57 2.90 20.21
C SER A 185 -13.17 1.76 21.05
N GLY A 186 -13.33 1.92 22.37
CA GLY A 186 -13.61 0.81 23.31
C GLY A 186 -14.78 -0.08 22.90
N VAL A 187 -15.91 0.52 22.52
CA VAL A 187 -17.12 -0.21 22.06
C VAL A 187 -16.84 -1.04 20.80
N LEU A 188 -16.04 -0.52 19.86
CA LEU A 188 -15.68 -1.25 18.64
C LEU A 188 -14.68 -2.37 18.94
N THR A 189 -13.70 -2.11 19.81
CA THR A 189 -12.71 -3.10 20.23
C THR A 189 -13.38 -4.28 20.95
N GLU A 190 -14.36 -4.02 21.82
CA GLU A 190 -15.16 -5.06 22.45
C GLU A 190 -15.98 -5.88 21.44
N ARG A 191 -16.61 -5.22 20.46
CA ARG A 191 -17.32 -5.91 19.37
C ARG A 191 -16.38 -6.78 18.54
N LEU A 192 -15.18 -6.29 18.19
CA LEU A 192 -14.19 -7.06 17.43
C LEU A 192 -13.72 -8.30 18.19
N LYS A 193 -13.56 -8.22 19.52
CA LYS A 193 -13.18 -9.35 20.37
C LYS A 193 -14.19 -10.49 20.32
N GLN A 194 -15.49 -10.18 20.21
CA GLN A 194 -16.54 -11.21 20.04
C GLN A 194 -16.34 -12.05 18.78
N PHE A 195 -15.60 -11.51 17.80
CA PHE A 195 -15.32 -12.16 16.53
C PHE A 195 -13.84 -12.52 16.34
N GLU A 196 -13.03 -12.64 17.40
CA GLU A 196 -11.66 -13.16 17.28
C GLU A 196 -11.67 -14.65 16.91
N ASN A 197 -12.50 -15.44 17.59
CA ASN A 197 -12.78 -16.83 17.25
C ASN A 197 -14.22 -16.97 16.75
N ILE A 198 -14.37 -17.07 15.42
CA ILE A 198 -15.69 -17.13 14.78
C ILE A 198 -16.14 -18.56 14.46
N ALA A 199 -15.37 -19.59 14.81
CA ALA A 199 -15.62 -20.97 14.37
C ALA A 199 -17.04 -21.45 14.73
N THR A 200 -17.52 -21.09 15.91
CA THR A 200 -18.83 -21.49 16.44
C THR A 200 -19.95 -20.47 16.17
N VAL A 201 -19.62 -19.29 15.61
CA VAL A 201 -20.60 -18.24 15.32
C VAL A 201 -21.47 -18.68 14.13
N GLN A 202 -22.78 -18.41 14.21
CA GLN A 202 -23.73 -18.75 13.14
C GLN A 202 -23.82 -17.60 12.12
N MET A 203 -24.07 -17.92 10.85
CA MET A 203 -24.14 -16.92 9.77
C MET A 203 -25.21 -15.83 10.01
N LYS A 204 -26.35 -16.20 10.60
CA LYS A 204 -27.42 -15.25 10.96
C LYS A 204 -27.02 -14.20 12.00
N ASP A 205 -25.99 -14.48 12.81
CA ASP A 205 -25.55 -13.59 13.89
C ASP A 205 -24.64 -12.48 13.38
N ILE A 206 -24.06 -12.64 12.18
CA ILE A 206 -23.13 -11.67 11.59
C ILE A 206 -23.74 -10.81 10.48
N CYS A 207 -24.83 -11.25 9.86
CA CYS A 207 -25.46 -10.56 8.74
C CYS A 207 -26.97 -10.76 8.70
N VAL A 208 -27.66 -9.88 7.98
CA VAL A 208 -29.10 -10.05 7.71
C VAL A 208 -29.31 -11.32 6.88
N GLU A 209 -30.12 -12.22 7.41
CA GLU A 209 -30.44 -13.47 6.75
C GLU A 209 -31.29 -13.21 5.49
N THR A 210 -30.87 -13.80 4.37
CA THR A 210 -31.57 -13.74 3.10
C THR A 210 -31.81 -15.17 2.64
N LYS A 211 -33.04 -15.50 2.26
CA LYS A 211 -33.39 -16.83 1.76
C LYS A 211 -33.47 -16.80 0.24
N ILE A 212 -32.86 -17.79 -0.40
CA ILE A 212 -33.05 -18.05 -1.83
C ILE A 212 -33.94 -19.29 -1.93
N VAL A 213 -35.03 -19.18 -2.68
CA VAL A 213 -35.90 -20.31 -3.01
C VAL A 213 -35.85 -20.47 -4.53
N MET A 214 -35.18 -21.53 -4.99
CA MET A 214 -35.19 -21.90 -6.41
C MET A 214 -36.42 -22.78 -6.67
N PHE A 215 -37.39 -22.26 -7.42
CA PHE A 215 -38.55 -23.06 -7.84
C PHE A 215 -38.15 -23.89 -9.06
N GLN A 216 -38.13 -25.22 -8.93
CA GLN A 216 -38.14 -26.09 -10.10
C GLN A 216 -39.58 -26.23 -10.62
N THR A 217 -39.99 -25.38 -11.55
CA THR A 217 -41.19 -25.66 -12.34
C THR A 217 -40.87 -26.81 -13.29
N LYS A 218 -41.39 -28.01 -13.03
CA LYS A 218 -41.38 -29.13 -13.99
C LYS A 218 -42.29 -28.76 -15.17
N CYS A 219 -41.78 -27.96 -16.10
CA CYS A 219 -42.34 -27.85 -17.44
C CYS A 219 -41.71 -28.96 -18.29
N TYR A 220 -42.55 -29.81 -18.88
CA TYR A 220 -42.14 -30.89 -19.76
C TYR A 220 -41.17 -30.38 -20.85
N GLY A 221 -39.90 -30.80 -20.79
CA GLY A 221 -39.02 -30.85 -21.97
C GLY A 221 -38.00 -29.73 -22.19
N VAL A 222 -37.89 -28.69 -21.35
CA VAL A 222 -36.81 -27.69 -21.49
C VAL A 222 -36.27 -27.28 -20.11
N HIS A 223 -34.99 -27.53 -19.84
CA HIS A 223 -34.28 -26.92 -18.73
C HIS A 223 -34.09 -25.42 -19.01
N MET A 224 -35.04 -24.60 -18.57
CA MET A 224 -34.80 -23.17 -18.39
C MET A 224 -34.75 -22.90 -16.89
N VAL A 225 -33.53 -22.78 -16.34
CA VAL A 225 -33.33 -22.05 -15.08
C VAL A 225 -33.69 -20.60 -15.41
N GLN A 226 -34.68 -20.01 -14.74
CA GLN A 226 -35.03 -18.62 -14.98
C GLN A 226 -33.81 -17.74 -14.73
N GLN A 227 -33.37 -17.06 -15.79
CA GLN A 227 -32.22 -16.15 -15.85
C GLN A 227 -32.28 -15.07 -14.74
N ASP A 228 -33.49 -14.71 -14.33
CA ASP A 228 -33.81 -13.68 -13.33
C ASP A 228 -33.25 -13.97 -11.92
N GLN A 229 -33.19 -15.23 -11.46
CA GLN A 229 -32.75 -15.53 -10.08
C GLN A 229 -31.22 -15.54 -9.93
N TYR A 230 -30.49 -15.88 -10.98
CA TYR A 230 -29.02 -15.83 -10.97
C TYR A 230 -28.52 -14.39 -10.99
N GLU A 231 -29.20 -13.49 -11.72
CA GLU A 231 -28.95 -12.04 -11.71
C GLU A 231 -29.21 -11.41 -10.33
N VAL A 232 -30.25 -11.86 -9.61
CA VAL A 232 -30.51 -11.43 -8.23
C VAL A 232 -29.36 -11.83 -7.30
N LEU A 233 -28.84 -13.05 -7.40
CA LEU A 233 -27.68 -13.46 -6.61
C LEU A 233 -26.42 -12.67 -7.00
N LEU A 234 -26.20 -12.39 -8.29
CA LEU A 234 -25.06 -11.61 -8.76
C LEU A 234 -25.06 -10.18 -8.23
N SER A 235 -26.22 -9.53 -8.22
CA SER A 235 -26.43 -8.15 -7.74
C SER A 235 -26.62 -8.03 -6.22
N TYR A 236 -26.82 -9.16 -5.52
CA TYR A 236 -26.99 -9.18 -4.07
C TYR A 236 -25.74 -8.67 -3.33
N MET A 237 -25.97 -7.71 -2.44
CA MET A 237 -24.96 -7.14 -1.55
C MET A 237 -25.32 -7.46 -0.09
N PRO A 238 -24.53 -8.30 0.60
CA PRO A 238 -24.75 -8.61 2.01
C PRO A 238 -24.85 -7.37 2.89
N THR A 239 -25.71 -7.42 3.90
CA THR A 239 -25.78 -6.41 4.96
C THR A 239 -25.25 -7.01 6.26
N ILE A 240 -24.03 -6.62 6.64
CA ILE A 240 -23.37 -7.09 7.84
C ILE A 240 -23.87 -6.29 9.05
N THR A 241 -24.28 -7.00 10.10
CA THR A 241 -24.87 -6.42 11.32
C THR A 241 -23.92 -6.51 12.52
N ALA A 242 -22.89 -7.37 12.42
CA ALA A 242 -21.93 -7.70 13.47
C ALA A 242 -21.31 -6.47 14.18
N PHE A 243 -21.06 -5.39 13.43
CA PHE A 243 -20.32 -4.23 13.94
C PHE A 243 -21.20 -3.05 14.33
N GLY A 244 -22.52 -3.15 14.15
CA GLY A 244 -23.52 -2.14 14.51
C GLY A 244 -23.29 -0.77 13.88
N PHE A 245 -22.87 -0.76 12.62
CA PHE A 245 -22.84 0.41 11.74
C PHE A 245 -24.00 0.33 10.75
N SER A 246 -24.49 1.47 10.27
CA SER A 246 -25.42 1.51 9.14
C SER A 246 -24.72 1.08 7.85
N LYS A 247 -25.51 0.76 6.81
CA LYS A 247 -24.98 0.42 5.48
C LYS A 247 -24.14 1.54 4.88
N GLU A 248 -24.54 2.79 5.10
CA GLU A 248 -23.85 3.99 4.65
C GLU A 248 -22.53 4.18 5.40
N GLN A 249 -22.54 4.01 6.73
CA GLN A 249 -21.33 4.09 7.54
C GLN A 249 -20.32 3.00 7.14
N MET A 250 -20.78 1.77 6.92
CA MET A 250 -19.91 0.68 6.46
C MET A 250 -19.29 0.96 5.10
N ARG A 251 -20.05 1.56 4.16
CA ARG A 251 -19.49 2.00 2.87
C ARG A 251 -18.40 3.05 3.07
N GLU A 252 -18.59 4.01 3.97
CA GLU A 252 -17.54 4.98 4.29
C GLU A 252 -16.31 4.34 4.93
N LEU A 253 -16.47 3.35 5.84
CA LEU A 253 -15.33 2.61 6.40
C LEU A 253 -14.54 1.86 5.31
N GLN A 254 -15.22 1.31 4.30
CA GLN A 254 -14.58 0.68 3.14
C GLN A 254 -13.80 1.68 2.28
N PHE A 255 -14.19 2.96 2.26
CA PHE A 255 -13.35 4.01 1.67
C PHE A 255 -12.18 4.37 2.58
N ILE A 256 -12.43 4.53 3.89
CA ILE A 256 -11.42 4.89 4.89
C ILE A 256 -10.21 3.98 4.83
N ILE A 257 -10.40 2.66 4.82
CA ILE A 257 -9.31 1.68 4.76
C ILE A 257 -8.42 1.85 3.51
N HIS A 258 -8.97 2.36 2.41
CA HIS A 258 -8.18 2.68 1.22
C HIS A 258 -7.34 3.95 1.42
N TYR A 259 -7.93 5.03 1.97
CA TYR A 259 -7.21 6.29 2.23
C TYR A 259 -6.14 6.16 3.31
N THR A 260 -6.31 5.27 4.28
CA THR A 260 -5.33 5.04 5.35
C THR A 260 -4.19 4.08 4.98
N LYS A 261 -4.11 3.64 3.72
CA LYS A 261 -2.85 3.09 3.19
C LYS A 261 -1.76 4.15 3.06
N GLY A 262 -2.16 5.41 2.93
CA GLY A 262 -1.27 6.56 2.84
C GLY A 262 -0.97 7.20 4.19
N ARG A 263 0.32 7.40 4.47
CA ARG A 263 0.79 7.97 5.74
C ARG A 263 0.50 9.46 5.84
N SER A 264 0.59 10.20 4.73
CA SER A 264 0.29 11.62 4.71
C SER A 264 -1.20 11.89 4.99
N PHE A 265 -2.08 11.00 4.53
CA PHE A 265 -3.50 11.04 4.90
C PHE A 265 -3.74 10.70 6.39
N ILE A 266 -3.07 9.67 6.93
CA ILE A 266 -3.13 9.34 8.37
C ILE A 266 -2.67 10.53 9.22
N ASN A 267 -1.59 11.21 8.83
CA ASN A 267 -1.07 12.38 9.53
C ASN A 267 -2.08 13.52 9.55
N LEU A 268 -2.74 13.77 8.41
CA LEU A 268 -3.81 14.75 8.30
C LEU A 268 -4.98 14.43 9.23
N LEU A 269 -5.49 13.19 9.19
CA LEU A 269 -6.55 12.70 10.07
C LEU A 269 -6.17 12.85 11.55
N THR A 270 -4.98 12.38 11.91
CA THR A 270 -4.47 12.41 13.29
C THR A 270 -4.38 13.84 13.80
N LYS A 271 -3.89 14.77 12.98
CA LYS A 271 -3.80 16.18 13.34
C LYS A 271 -5.17 16.81 13.54
N GLN A 272 -6.11 16.57 12.62
CA GLN A 272 -7.47 17.10 12.74
C GLN A 272 -8.18 16.54 13.97
N GLY A 273 -8.11 15.23 14.18
CA GLY A 273 -8.72 14.56 15.33
C GLY A 273 -8.14 15.05 16.66
N LYS A 274 -6.81 15.11 16.81
CA LYS A 274 -6.17 15.62 18.04
C LYS A 274 -6.51 17.09 18.30
N ASN A 275 -6.67 17.91 17.26
CA ASN A 275 -7.09 19.29 17.43
C ASN A 275 -8.54 19.38 17.93
N LEU A 276 -9.43 18.53 17.41
CA LEU A 276 -10.82 18.46 17.83
C LEU A 276 -10.99 17.88 19.24
N GLU A 277 -10.21 16.84 19.59
CA GLU A 277 -10.15 16.27 20.94
C GLU A 277 -9.74 17.34 21.95
N LYS A 278 -8.69 18.12 21.64
CA LYS A 278 -8.23 19.23 22.48
C LYS A 278 -9.28 20.34 22.61
N SER A 279 -9.97 20.70 21.53
CA SER A 279 -10.99 21.75 21.58
C SER A 279 -12.24 21.32 22.37
N LYS A 280 -12.62 20.03 22.30
CA LYS A 280 -13.72 19.46 23.08
C LYS A 280 -13.33 19.09 24.52
N ASN A 281 -12.03 19.05 24.83
CA ASN A 281 -11.47 18.63 26.12
C ASN A 281 -11.98 17.26 26.61
N ARG A 282 -12.19 16.32 25.66
CA ARG A 282 -12.56 14.93 25.93
C ARG A 282 -12.26 14.06 24.71
N LYS A 283 -12.23 12.75 24.91
CA LYS A 283 -12.18 11.78 23.80
C LYS A 283 -13.35 11.95 22.85
N LEU A 284 -13.10 11.77 21.56
CA LEU A 284 -14.12 11.81 20.51
C LEU A 284 -14.90 10.49 20.50
N SER A 285 -16.20 10.55 20.26
CA SER A 285 -17.00 9.36 19.98
C SER A 285 -16.70 8.82 18.57
N VAL A 286 -17.01 7.55 18.34
CA VAL A 286 -16.88 6.89 17.03
C VAL A 286 -17.57 7.69 15.92
N ASN A 287 -18.75 8.24 16.20
CA ASN A 287 -19.49 9.03 15.22
C ASN A 287 -18.82 10.38 14.93
N GLU A 288 -18.28 11.07 15.95
CA GLU A 288 -17.53 12.31 15.76
C GLU A 288 -16.25 12.09 14.95
N VAL A 289 -15.56 10.95 15.11
CA VAL A 289 -14.41 10.61 14.26
C VAL A 289 -14.87 10.44 12.80
N LEU A 290 -16.02 9.80 12.56
CA LEU A 290 -16.56 9.59 11.22
C LEU A 290 -17.05 10.89 10.55
N THR A 291 -17.73 11.77 11.29
CA THR A 291 -18.36 12.98 10.72
C THR A 291 -17.48 14.22 10.79
N ASP A 292 -16.82 14.44 11.93
CA ASP A 292 -16.15 15.70 12.25
C ASP A 292 -14.63 15.63 11.99
N VAL A 293 -14.07 14.43 11.80
CA VAL A 293 -12.65 14.23 11.50
C VAL A 293 -12.45 13.67 10.09
N TRP A 294 -13.11 12.56 9.74
CA TRP A 294 -12.93 11.91 8.45
C TRP A 294 -13.38 12.75 7.25
N GLU A 295 -14.62 13.24 7.24
CA GLU A 295 -15.14 13.99 6.08
C GLU A 295 -14.35 15.29 5.79
N PRO A 296 -13.98 16.11 6.80
CA PRO A 296 -13.11 17.26 6.59
C PRO A 296 -11.71 16.87 6.10
N ALA A 297 -11.13 15.80 6.63
CA ALA A 297 -9.81 15.30 6.20
C ALA A 297 -9.83 14.81 4.76
N LYS A 298 -10.85 14.03 4.37
CA LYS A 298 -11.10 13.55 3.01
C LYS A 298 -11.18 14.72 2.02
N LYS A 299 -11.97 15.75 2.34
CA LYS A 299 -12.10 16.96 1.51
C LYS A 299 -10.78 17.72 1.39
N GLN A 300 -10.08 17.94 2.50
CA GLN A 300 -8.80 18.64 2.50
C GLN A 300 -7.74 17.86 1.70
N TRP A 301 -7.66 16.55 1.88
CA TRP A 301 -6.75 15.69 1.14
C TRP A 301 -7.02 15.72 -0.36
N GLN A 302 -8.27 15.61 -0.79
CA GLN A 302 -8.65 15.68 -2.20
C GLN A 302 -8.25 17.02 -2.83
N ASN A 303 -8.38 18.12 -2.09
CA ASN A 303 -7.89 19.43 -2.53
C ASN A 303 -6.36 19.45 -2.67
N LEU A 304 -5.62 18.98 -1.66
CA LEU A 304 -4.16 18.89 -1.69
C LEU A 304 -3.68 18.03 -2.87
N TYR A 305 -4.25 16.84 -3.04
CA TYR A 305 -3.93 15.93 -4.13
C TYR A 305 -4.21 16.56 -5.50
N THR A 306 -5.32 17.28 -5.65
CA THR A 306 -5.67 17.96 -6.90
C THR A 306 -4.69 19.10 -7.22
N LYS A 307 -4.37 19.95 -6.24
CA LYS A 307 -3.36 21.01 -6.41
C LYS A 307 -1.99 20.43 -6.78
N LEU A 308 -1.58 19.37 -6.07
CA LEU A 308 -0.31 18.68 -6.33
C LEU A 308 -0.28 18.17 -7.76
N LYS A 309 -1.33 17.45 -8.19
CA LYS A 309 -1.43 16.93 -9.55
C LYS A 309 -1.32 18.03 -10.61
N LYS A 310 -1.99 19.16 -10.41
CA LYS A 310 -1.95 20.31 -11.32
C LYS A 310 -0.64 21.12 -11.26
N GLY A 311 0.18 20.92 -10.23
CA GLY A 311 1.40 21.71 -10.01
C GLY A 311 1.14 23.09 -9.40
N GLU A 312 -0.09 23.33 -8.94
CA GLU A 312 -0.53 24.57 -8.28
C GLU A 312 -0.14 24.59 -6.79
N MET A 313 0.39 23.48 -6.26
CA MET A 313 0.86 23.39 -4.88
C MET A 313 2.14 24.21 -4.69
N PHE A 314 2.24 24.92 -3.56
CA PHE A 314 3.46 25.59 -3.14
C PHE A 314 4.48 24.59 -2.58
N PHE A 315 5.77 24.86 -2.72
CA PHE A 315 6.81 24.04 -2.08
C PHE A 315 6.64 23.99 -0.55
N SER A 316 6.30 25.11 0.10
CA SER A 316 6.00 25.15 1.53
C SER A 316 4.82 24.25 1.93
N GLU A 317 3.76 24.24 1.11
CA GLU A 317 2.58 23.41 1.29
C GLU A 317 2.93 21.92 1.10
N PHE A 318 3.77 21.60 0.12
CA PHE A 318 4.29 20.25 -0.08
C PHE A 318 5.12 19.78 1.11
N GLU A 319 6.07 20.60 1.58
CA GLU A 319 6.91 20.30 2.74
C GLU A 319 6.08 20.01 3.99
N LYS A 320 5.09 20.87 4.25
CA LYS A 320 4.26 20.78 5.44
C LYS A 320 3.31 19.58 5.46
N ASN A 321 2.75 19.21 4.31
CA ASN A 321 1.69 18.19 4.25
C ASN A 321 2.19 16.81 3.81
N TYR A 322 3.31 16.73 3.09
CA TYR A 322 3.82 15.47 2.53
C TYR A 322 5.23 15.10 3.04
N LEU A 323 6.05 16.05 3.48
CA LEU A 323 7.48 15.82 3.73
C LEU A 323 7.83 15.37 5.16
N THR A 324 7.02 14.49 5.71
CA THR A 324 7.36 13.75 6.95
C THR A 324 8.04 12.40 6.65
N GLN A 325 8.33 12.11 5.38
CA GLN A 325 8.76 10.80 4.86
C GLN A 325 9.84 10.94 3.78
N ASP A 326 10.36 9.79 3.36
CA ASP A 326 11.20 9.66 2.16
C ASP A 326 10.36 9.89 0.88
N LEU A 327 10.98 10.46 -0.16
CA LEU A 327 10.31 10.73 -1.44
C LEU A 327 9.89 9.45 -2.17
N ASP A 328 10.59 8.33 -1.94
CA ASP A 328 10.26 7.03 -2.56
C ASP A 328 9.02 6.41 -1.90
N GLU A 329 8.87 6.54 -0.58
CA GLU A 329 7.63 6.13 0.13
C GLU A 329 6.44 6.98 -0.35
N LEU A 330 6.64 8.29 -0.50
CA LEU A 330 5.62 9.20 -1.02
C LEU A 330 5.23 8.85 -2.47
N HIS A 331 6.19 8.44 -3.30
CA HIS A 331 5.90 7.98 -4.67
C HIS A 331 4.93 6.79 -4.66
N VAL A 332 5.22 5.79 -3.81
CA VAL A 332 4.36 4.60 -3.68
C VAL A 332 2.97 4.99 -3.19
N GLU A 333 2.89 5.83 -2.17
CA GLU A 333 1.63 6.34 -1.62
C GLU A 333 0.77 7.03 -2.69
N LEU A 334 1.33 8.02 -3.40
CA LEU A 334 0.61 8.76 -4.43
C LEU A 334 0.19 7.86 -5.61
N SER A 335 1.03 6.87 -5.95
CA SER A 335 0.74 5.91 -7.01
C SER A 335 -0.48 5.04 -6.68
N GLN A 336 -0.67 4.67 -5.41
CA GLN A 336 -1.83 3.89 -4.96
C GLN A 336 -3.16 4.68 -5.07
N PHE A 337 -3.11 6.00 -4.88
CA PHE A 337 -4.28 6.87 -5.03
C PHE A 337 -4.60 7.23 -6.48
N ASN A 338 -3.66 6.98 -7.38
CA ASN A 338 -3.83 7.33 -8.77
C ASN A 338 -4.78 6.32 -9.45
N LYS A 339 -6.00 6.79 -9.75
CA LYS A 339 -7.04 5.99 -10.41
C LYS A 339 -6.62 5.42 -11.77
N ASN A 340 -5.63 6.02 -12.44
CA ASN A 340 -5.11 5.54 -13.71
C ASN A 340 -3.66 5.06 -13.56
N PRO A 341 -3.42 3.74 -13.37
CA PRO A 341 -2.09 3.18 -13.12
C PRO A 341 -1.06 3.50 -14.22
N THR A 342 -1.50 3.82 -15.43
CA THR A 342 -0.60 4.10 -16.57
C THR A 342 -0.12 5.56 -16.62
N ASN A 343 -0.74 6.47 -15.85
CA ASN A 343 -0.40 7.89 -15.83
C ASN A 343 0.20 8.29 -14.47
N ILE A 344 1.39 7.80 -14.17
CA ILE A 344 2.18 8.14 -12.98
C ILE A 344 3.25 9.21 -13.24
N SER A 345 3.45 9.62 -14.49
CA SER A 345 4.51 10.57 -14.89
C SER A 345 4.41 11.91 -14.17
N TRP A 346 3.19 12.37 -13.86
CA TRP A 346 3.00 13.60 -13.09
C TRP A 346 3.55 13.48 -11.66
N ILE A 347 3.54 12.28 -11.06
CA ILE A 347 4.08 12.03 -9.70
C ILE A 347 5.61 12.17 -9.75
N GLU A 348 6.23 11.51 -10.72
CA GLU A 348 7.68 11.58 -10.97
C GLU A 348 8.12 13.02 -11.22
N GLU A 349 7.37 13.76 -12.03
CA GLU A 349 7.62 15.18 -12.31
C GLU A 349 7.59 16.03 -11.03
N ARG A 350 6.58 15.85 -10.17
CA ARG A 350 6.46 16.59 -8.90
C ARG A 350 7.59 16.25 -7.93
N ILE A 351 7.94 14.97 -7.80
CA ILE A 351 9.08 14.56 -6.97
C ILE A 351 10.38 15.15 -7.50
N HIS A 352 10.57 15.15 -8.82
CA HIS A 352 11.74 15.75 -9.44
C HIS A 352 11.81 17.27 -9.20
N GLN A 353 10.71 17.99 -9.41
CA GLN A 353 10.60 19.43 -9.10
C GLN A 353 10.93 19.71 -7.64
N PHE A 354 10.48 18.87 -6.71
CA PHE A 354 10.81 19.01 -5.30
C PHE A 354 12.31 18.82 -5.01
N LYS A 355 12.95 17.80 -5.60
CA LYS A 355 14.41 17.58 -5.49
C LYS A 355 15.19 18.78 -6.05
N GLN A 356 14.73 19.36 -7.15
CA GLN A 356 15.29 20.58 -7.74
C GLN A 356 15.16 21.78 -6.79
N TYR A 357 13.98 22.00 -6.21
CA TYR A 357 13.76 23.04 -5.21
C TYR A 357 14.72 22.90 -4.01
N LYS A 358 14.91 21.69 -3.49
CA LYS A 358 15.90 21.45 -2.42
C LYS A 358 17.32 21.81 -2.82
N THR A 359 17.68 21.59 -4.08
CA THR A 359 18.97 22.01 -4.63
C THR A 359 19.10 23.54 -4.67
N ILE A 360 18.03 24.26 -5.02
CA ILE A 360 17.97 25.73 -4.98
C ILE A 360 18.13 26.25 -3.55
N CYS A 361 17.42 25.66 -2.58
CA CYS A 361 17.54 26.06 -1.18
C CYS A 361 18.99 25.93 -0.65
N ALA A 362 19.71 24.90 -1.10
CA ALA A 362 21.13 24.72 -0.74
C ALA A 362 22.03 25.84 -1.28
N CYS A 363 21.62 26.56 -2.32
CA CYS A 363 22.37 27.68 -2.91
C CYS A 363 22.25 28.99 -2.11
N SER A 364 21.40 29.06 -1.08
CA SER A 364 21.08 30.30 -0.34
C SER A 364 22.32 31.06 0.14
N LYS A 365 23.28 30.37 0.78
CA LYS A 365 24.50 31.00 1.31
C LYS A 365 25.37 31.61 0.20
N GLY A 366 25.58 30.87 -0.88
CA GLY A 366 26.37 31.31 -2.03
C GLY A 366 25.72 32.48 -2.76
N ALA A 367 24.42 32.40 -3.01
CA ALA A 367 23.66 33.47 -3.63
C ALA A 367 23.74 34.77 -2.81
N LYS A 368 23.55 34.67 -1.48
CA LYS A 368 23.66 35.81 -0.58
C LYS A 368 25.05 36.44 -0.57
N ALA A 369 26.11 35.62 -0.56
CA ALA A 369 27.48 36.11 -0.60
C ALA A 369 27.77 36.91 -1.88
N ILE A 370 27.31 36.43 -3.03
CA ILE A 370 27.43 37.14 -4.31
C ILE A 370 26.64 38.45 -4.28
N LEU A 371 25.36 38.40 -3.91
CA LEU A 371 24.48 39.57 -3.93
C LEU A 371 24.97 40.69 -3.01
N ASN A 372 25.57 40.34 -1.86
CA ASN A 372 26.20 41.32 -0.98
C ASN A 372 27.38 42.03 -1.67
N LEU A 373 28.27 41.29 -2.33
CA LEU A 373 29.42 41.86 -3.03
C LEU A 373 28.97 42.72 -4.22
N VAL A 374 28.00 42.24 -5.01
CA VAL A 374 27.39 42.98 -6.12
C VAL A 374 26.85 44.33 -5.65
N ALA A 375 26.17 44.35 -4.50
CA ALA A 375 25.64 45.58 -3.91
C ALA A 375 26.76 46.52 -3.45
N GLU A 376 27.78 45.99 -2.76
CA GLU A 376 28.88 46.78 -2.20
C GLU A 376 29.76 47.45 -3.25
N TYR A 377 30.01 46.75 -4.36
CA TYR A 377 30.78 47.28 -5.49
C TYR A 377 29.91 47.88 -6.60
N THR A 378 28.59 48.03 -6.37
CA THR A 378 27.66 48.70 -7.29
C THR A 378 27.71 48.19 -8.73
N LEU A 379 27.85 46.87 -8.92
CA LEU A 379 27.85 46.25 -10.25
C LEU A 379 26.49 46.45 -10.93
N LYS A 380 26.52 46.94 -12.17
CA LYS A 380 25.35 47.32 -12.99
C LYS A 380 24.85 46.21 -13.91
N GLY A 381 25.66 45.18 -14.16
CA GLY A 381 25.27 44.05 -15.00
C GLY A 381 24.12 43.21 -14.40
N SER A 382 23.61 42.27 -15.19
CA SER A 382 22.45 41.46 -14.80
C SER A 382 22.83 40.31 -13.86
N PHE A 383 22.24 40.33 -12.65
CA PHE A 383 22.30 39.23 -11.65
C PHE A 383 20.91 38.63 -11.40
N ARG A 384 20.10 38.55 -12.45
CA ARG A 384 18.69 38.16 -12.35
C ARG A 384 18.52 36.75 -11.81
N LEU A 385 19.23 35.75 -12.34
CA LEU A 385 19.04 34.35 -11.92
C LEU A 385 19.51 34.15 -10.47
N ILE A 386 20.60 34.80 -10.05
CA ILE A 386 21.07 34.72 -8.66
C ILE A 386 20.07 35.37 -7.69
N LYS A 387 19.44 36.49 -8.07
CA LYS A 387 18.35 37.13 -7.30
C LYS A 387 17.13 36.22 -7.22
N GLU A 388 16.74 35.58 -8.32
CA GLU A 388 15.62 34.61 -8.34
C GLU A 388 15.90 33.40 -7.43
N ILE A 389 17.12 32.85 -7.47
CA ILE A 389 17.57 31.75 -6.58
C ILE A 389 17.48 32.15 -5.12
N ASP A 390 18.02 33.32 -4.74
CA ASP A 390 17.98 33.81 -3.36
C ASP A 390 16.53 34.06 -2.90
N CYS A 391 15.68 34.62 -3.77
CA CYS A 391 14.26 34.83 -3.47
C CYS A 391 13.54 33.49 -3.19
N LEU A 392 13.73 32.49 -4.06
CA LEU A 392 13.11 31.16 -3.92
C LEU A 392 13.63 30.39 -2.72
N ALA A 393 14.93 30.49 -2.44
CA ALA A 393 15.53 29.84 -1.29
C ALA A 393 15.04 30.43 0.05
N ARG A 394 14.59 31.69 0.05
CA ARG A 394 14.00 32.36 1.22
C ARG A 394 12.48 32.22 1.31
N ASN A 395 11.79 32.17 0.17
CA ASN A 395 10.33 32.18 0.09
C ASN A 395 9.80 30.89 -0.53
N ALA A 396 9.36 29.97 0.33
CA ALA A 396 8.77 28.70 -0.06
C ALA A 396 7.34 28.81 -0.66
N ASP A 397 6.80 30.04 -0.79
CA ASP A 397 5.49 30.36 -1.40
C ASP A 397 5.56 30.43 -2.93
N THR A 398 6.30 29.50 -3.52
CA THR A 398 6.41 29.36 -4.98
C THR A 398 5.84 28.02 -5.43
N THR A 399 5.10 28.03 -6.56
CA THR A 399 4.44 26.83 -7.08
C THR A 399 5.44 25.89 -7.76
N MET A 400 5.11 24.60 -7.82
CA MET A 400 6.02 23.59 -8.37
C MET A 400 6.35 23.78 -9.86
N THR A 401 5.54 24.56 -10.58
CA THR A 401 5.71 24.90 -12.00
C THR A 401 6.67 26.05 -12.29
N THR A 402 7.13 26.78 -11.27
CA THR A 402 7.94 28.00 -11.47
C THR A 402 9.42 27.72 -11.78
N LEU A 403 9.86 26.47 -11.70
CA LEU A 403 11.28 26.11 -11.90
C LEU A 403 11.70 26.21 -13.38
N ASN A 404 12.65 27.09 -13.68
CA ASN A 404 13.27 27.22 -15.00
C ASN A 404 14.59 26.42 -15.10
N LYS A 405 14.85 25.81 -16.25
CA LYS A 405 16.10 25.11 -16.58
C LYS A 405 17.34 26.01 -16.45
N GLU A 406 17.25 27.28 -16.82
CA GLU A 406 18.38 28.22 -16.71
C GLU A 406 18.78 28.45 -15.26
N MET A 407 17.80 28.61 -14.38
CA MET A 407 18.02 28.75 -12.94
C MET A 407 18.70 27.51 -12.36
N LEU A 408 18.30 26.30 -12.78
CA LEU A 408 18.93 25.07 -12.31
C LEU A 408 20.39 24.93 -12.74
N LYS A 409 20.72 25.39 -13.95
CA LYS A 409 22.13 25.49 -14.40
C LYS A 409 22.91 26.49 -13.56
N MET A 410 22.32 27.64 -13.22
CA MET A 410 22.96 28.62 -12.34
C MET A 410 23.19 28.03 -10.94
N CYS A 411 22.22 27.27 -10.42
CA CYS A 411 22.36 26.59 -9.12
C CYS A 411 23.54 25.63 -9.06
N THR A 412 23.92 24.95 -10.15
CA THR A 412 25.09 24.05 -10.09
C THR A 412 26.36 24.82 -9.76
N PHE A 413 26.52 26.04 -10.27
CA PHE A 413 27.65 26.92 -9.95
C PHE A 413 27.53 27.52 -8.55
N VAL A 414 26.36 28.08 -8.20
CA VAL A 414 26.16 28.72 -6.88
C VAL A 414 26.31 27.71 -5.74
N ARG A 415 25.98 26.43 -5.96
CA ARG A 415 26.17 25.35 -4.98
C ARG A 415 27.64 25.02 -4.71
N GLU A 416 28.55 25.26 -5.66
CA GLU A 416 29.99 25.06 -5.46
C GLU A 416 30.63 26.11 -4.56
N ILE A 417 29.87 27.14 -4.17
CA ILE A 417 30.31 28.16 -3.23
C ILE A 417 30.23 27.58 -1.82
N THR A 418 31.31 26.91 -1.42
CA THR A 418 31.49 26.40 -0.06
C THR A 418 31.55 27.53 0.96
N THR A 419 31.52 27.20 2.24
CA THR A 419 31.65 28.18 3.33
C THR A 419 32.96 28.97 3.22
N GLU A 420 34.05 28.32 2.82
CA GLU A 420 35.37 28.93 2.62
C GLU A 420 35.35 29.92 1.45
N ARG A 421 34.77 29.51 0.32
CA ARG A 421 34.62 30.36 -0.88
C ARG A 421 33.72 31.57 -0.62
N ALA A 422 32.63 31.39 0.13
CA ALA A 422 31.78 32.49 0.58
C ALA A 422 32.54 33.44 1.54
N THR A 423 33.37 32.89 2.43
CA THR A 423 34.21 33.69 3.36
C THR A 423 35.26 34.50 2.62
N CYS A 424 35.87 33.92 1.58
CA CYS A 424 36.78 34.61 0.66
C CYS A 424 36.13 35.85 0.03
N LEU A 425 34.90 35.70 -0.51
CA LEU A 425 34.14 36.86 -1.03
C LEU A 425 33.76 37.87 0.07
N ALA A 426 33.40 37.39 1.27
CA ALA A 426 33.05 38.26 2.38
C ALA A 426 34.25 39.11 2.86
N ILE A 427 35.45 38.53 2.92
CA ILE A 427 36.67 39.27 3.30
C ILE A 427 37.04 40.27 2.21
N PHE A 428 36.98 39.88 0.93
CA PHE A 428 37.17 40.81 -0.17
C PHE A 428 36.20 42.01 -0.11
N THR A 429 34.96 41.76 0.28
CA THR A 429 33.95 42.79 0.51
C THR A 429 34.29 43.68 1.71
N ARG A 430 34.80 43.11 2.79
CA ARG A 430 35.21 43.84 4.00
C ARG A 430 36.44 44.73 3.76
N CYS A 431 37.37 44.31 2.90
CA CYS A 431 38.59 45.08 2.57
C CYS A 431 38.36 46.15 1.49
N LYS A 432 37.12 46.65 1.34
CA LYS A 432 36.70 47.57 0.27
C LYS A 432 37.62 48.78 0.11
N ASP A 433 38.02 49.44 1.19
CA ASP A 433 38.87 50.63 1.12
C ASP A 433 40.23 50.34 0.48
N LEU A 434 40.84 49.20 0.83
CA LEU A 434 42.07 48.74 0.21
C LEU A 434 41.86 48.40 -1.27
N ILE A 435 40.78 47.72 -1.61
CA ILE A 435 40.48 47.34 -3.00
C ILE A 435 40.22 48.58 -3.87
N MET A 436 39.48 49.57 -3.35
CA MET A 436 39.24 50.84 -4.03
C MET A 436 40.54 51.60 -4.23
N TRP A 437 41.38 51.69 -3.20
CA TRP A 437 42.71 52.31 -3.32
C TRP A 437 43.58 51.61 -4.36
N LEU A 438 43.59 50.26 -4.39
CA LEU A 438 44.33 49.49 -5.39
C LEU A 438 43.84 49.78 -6.80
N ARG A 439 42.53 49.88 -7.02
CA ARG A 439 41.96 50.19 -8.34
C ARG A 439 42.24 51.61 -8.80
N GLU A 440 42.23 52.58 -7.88
CA GLU A 440 42.50 53.99 -8.17
C GLU A 440 43.98 54.27 -8.39
N SER A 441 44.86 53.59 -7.65
CA SER A 441 46.30 53.87 -7.64
C SER A 441 47.13 52.93 -8.52
N ILE A 442 46.61 51.72 -8.82
CA ILE A 442 47.35 50.65 -9.51
C ILE A 442 46.44 50.03 -10.58
N HIS A 443 46.60 50.47 -11.83
CA HIS A 443 45.69 50.11 -12.91
C HIS A 443 45.95 48.73 -13.52
N THR A 444 47.19 48.23 -13.46
CA THR A 444 47.54 46.93 -14.06
C THR A 444 48.37 46.05 -13.12
N MET A 445 48.35 44.74 -13.38
CA MET A 445 49.21 43.78 -12.69
C MET A 445 50.71 44.09 -12.87
N LYS A 446 51.09 44.76 -13.97
CA LYS A 446 52.47 45.18 -14.21
C LYS A 446 52.87 46.34 -13.28
N ASP A 447 51.96 47.29 -13.08
CA ASP A 447 52.15 48.40 -12.14
C ASP A 447 52.22 47.87 -10.71
N TRP A 448 51.40 46.86 -10.39
CA TRP A 448 51.45 46.15 -9.11
C TRP A 448 52.82 45.52 -8.84
N ASN A 449 53.38 44.80 -9.81
CA ASN A 449 54.70 44.18 -9.67
C ASN A 449 55.79 45.24 -9.43
N THR A 450 55.72 46.37 -10.14
CA THR A 450 56.67 47.49 -9.95
C THR A 450 56.54 48.11 -8.55
N PHE A 451 55.31 48.31 -8.07
CA PHE A 451 55.05 48.79 -6.70
C PHE A 451 55.65 47.83 -5.66
N ILE A 452 55.51 46.53 -5.85
CA ILE A 452 56.03 45.51 -4.93
C ILE A 452 57.55 45.45 -4.95
N GLU A 453 58.21 45.64 -6.10
CA GLU A 453 59.67 45.76 -6.18
C GLU A 453 60.17 46.96 -5.35
N LEU A 454 59.52 48.12 -5.51
CA LEU A 454 59.85 49.33 -4.74
C LEU A 454 59.59 49.17 -3.24
N ALA A 455 58.46 48.56 -2.88
CA ALA A 455 58.11 48.27 -1.48
C ALA A 455 59.09 47.26 -0.85
N SER A 456 59.53 46.27 -1.62
CA SER A 456 60.52 45.27 -1.19
C SER A 456 61.88 45.90 -0.98
N MET A 457 62.32 46.81 -1.87
CA MET A 457 63.54 47.59 -1.69
C MET A 457 63.51 48.46 -0.43
N SER A 458 62.34 49.07 -0.15
CA SER A 458 62.12 49.93 1.02
C SER A 458 62.05 49.15 2.33
N SER A 459 61.63 47.88 2.27
CA SER A 459 61.42 47.01 3.44
C SER A 459 62.64 46.17 3.83
N ARG A 460 63.80 46.40 3.21
CA ARG A 460 65.04 45.60 3.36
C ARG A 460 65.65 45.55 4.78
N GLN A 461 65.08 46.23 5.77
CA GLN A 461 65.65 46.35 7.11
C GLN A 461 64.87 45.58 8.22
N GLY A 462 63.81 44.83 7.91
CA GLY A 462 63.12 44.03 8.94
C GLY A 462 62.24 42.89 8.43
N ASP A 463 62.40 41.70 9.02
CA ASP A 463 61.70 40.46 8.66
C ASP A 463 60.18 40.59 8.68
N LEU A 464 59.62 41.35 9.63
CA LEU A 464 58.18 41.61 9.72
C LEU A 464 57.67 42.48 8.56
N ALA A 465 58.45 43.46 8.10
CA ALA A 465 58.07 44.31 6.97
C ALA A 465 58.10 43.50 5.67
N ILE A 466 59.14 42.68 5.50
CA ILE A 466 59.27 41.74 4.37
C ILE A 466 58.08 40.75 4.36
N ALA A 467 57.70 40.18 5.50
CA ALA A 467 56.56 39.28 5.60
C ALA A 467 55.22 39.96 5.23
N ARG A 468 55.03 41.22 5.63
CA ARG A 468 53.83 42.01 5.26
C ARG A 468 53.77 42.27 3.76
N VAL A 469 54.88 42.65 3.13
CA VAL A 469 54.95 42.85 1.67
C VAL A 469 54.64 41.56 0.92
N HIS A 470 55.19 40.42 1.36
CA HIS A 470 54.87 39.12 0.76
C HIS A 470 53.40 38.71 0.95
N SER A 471 52.82 38.96 2.13
CA SER A 471 51.40 38.68 2.40
C SER A 471 50.50 39.51 1.49
N LEU A 472 50.79 40.80 1.35
CA LEU A 472 50.06 41.72 0.48
C LEU A 472 50.24 41.35 -1.01
N HIS A 473 51.46 40.99 -1.42
CA HIS A 473 51.73 40.51 -2.78
C HIS A 473 50.91 39.26 -3.11
N ALA A 474 50.90 38.28 -2.21
CA ALA A 474 50.15 37.05 -2.40
C ALA A 474 48.63 37.29 -2.44
N SER A 475 48.08 38.13 -1.55
CA SER A 475 46.65 38.43 -1.53
C SER A 475 46.20 39.20 -2.77
N VAL A 476 46.86 40.31 -3.11
CA VAL A 476 46.49 41.12 -4.28
C VAL A 476 46.66 40.35 -5.59
N THR A 477 47.70 39.51 -5.71
CA THR A 477 47.88 38.62 -6.87
C THR A 477 46.75 37.61 -6.96
N GLY A 478 46.40 36.96 -5.84
CA GLY A 478 45.34 35.94 -5.83
C GLY A 478 43.94 36.48 -6.09
N TYR A 479 43.63 37.69 -5.60
CA TYR A 479 42.38 38.40 -5.90
C TYR A 479 42.45 39.22 -7.20
N GLY A 480 43.57 39.21 -7.91
CA GLY A 480 43.82 39.98 -9.13
C GLY A 480 42.69 39.94 -10.17
N PRO A 481 42.07 38.77 -10.45
CA PRO A 481 40.91 38.68 -11.35
C PRO A 481 39.71 39.55 -10.94
N LEU A 482 39.49 39.81 -9.65
CA LEU A 482 38.43 40.68 -9.14
C LEU A 482 38.90 42.12 -8.95
N ILE A 483 40.20 42.36 -8.77
CA ILE A 483 40.77 43.70 -8.54
C ILE A 483 41.01 44.42 -9.87
N PHE A 484 41.86 43.86 -10.73
CA PHE A 484 42.41 44.56 -11.90
C PHE A 484 41.58 44.39 -13.17
N ASN A 485 40.80 43.31 -13.27
CA ASN A 485 39.93 43.08 -14.43
C ASN A 485 38.52 43.66 -14.25
N TYR A 486 38.29 44.43 -13.18
CA TYR A 486 36.98 44.93 -12.79
C TYR A 486 36.30 45.70 -13.93
N ASP A 487 35.03 45.36 -14.18
CA ASP A 487 34.12 46.11 -15.05
C ASP A 487 32.77 46.20 -14.34
N GLU A 488 32.21 47.41 -14.27
CA GLU A 488 30.90 47.65 -13.65
C GLU A 488 29.76 46.91 -14.37
N ASN A 489 29.94 46.51 -15.63
CA ASN A 489 28.93 45.88 -16.46
C ASN A 489 28.94 44.34 -16.39
N TRP A 490 29.75 43.74 -15.52
CA TRP A 490 29.76 42.28 -15.35
C TRP A 490 28.38 41.72 -15.04
N ASP A 491 27.95 40.76 -15.86
CA ASP A 491 26.80 39.91 -15.54
C ASP A 491 27.20 38.75 -14.62
N GLU A 492 26.21 38.01 -14.17
CA GLU A 492 26.37 36.86 -13.28
C GLU A 492 27.34 35.79 -13.81
N ASN A 493 27.44 35.57 -15.13
CA ASN A 493 28.34 34.55 -15.68
C ASN A 493 29.79 35.02 -15.65
N VAL A 494 30.05 36.25 -16.11
CA VAL A 494 31.40 36.83 -16.11
C VAL A 494 31.90 36.96 -14.67
N PHE A 495 31.03 37.41 -13.76
CA PHE A 495 31.37 37.54 -12.34
C PHE A 495 31.77 36.19 -11.72
N LEU A 496 30.98 35.14 -11.96
CA LEU A 496 31.28 33.80 -11.47
C LEU A 496 32.58 33.23 -12.07
N GLU A 497 32.89 33.53 -13.33
CA GLU A 497 34.15 33.14 -13.95
C GLU A 497 35.35 33.77 -13.21
N LYS A 498 35.28 35.07 -12.87
CA LYS A 498 36.33 35.74 -12.11
C LYS A 498 36.46 35.20 -10.69
N CYS A 499 35.34 34.91 -10.02
CA CYS A 499 35.35 34.25 -8.71
C CYS A 499 36.02 32.87 -8.78
N ASN A 500 35.74 32.09 -9.82
CA ASN A 500 36.38 30.79 -10.03
C ASN A 500 37.91 30.90 -10.20
N GLN A 501 38.39 31.95 -10.86
CA GLN A 501 39.84 32.19 -10.98
C GLN A 501 40.47 32.47 -9.60
N VAL A 502 39.83 33.27 -8.76
CA VAL A 502 40.27 33.52 -7.38
C VAL A 502 40.23 32.25 -6.53
N TRP A 503 39.15 31.46 -6.63
CA TRP A 503 39.02 30.23 -5.86
C TRP A 503 40.04 29.17 -6.24
N ARG A 504 40.46 29.08 -7.51
CA ARG A 504 41.58 28.20 -7.90
C ARG A 504 42.88 28.56 -7.19
N VAL A 505 43.14 29.86 -6.98
CA VAL A 505 44.30 30.31 -6.20
C VAL A 505 44.11 29.99 -4.72
N MET A 506 42.92 30.23 -4.19
CA MET A 506 42.56 29.91 -2.80
C MET A 506 42.68 28.40 -2.50
N ASP A 507 42.31 27.53 -3.43
CA ASP A 507 42.42 26.07 -3.28
C ASP A 507 43.91 25.64 -3.14
N THR A 508 44.84 26.43 -3.67
CA THR A 508 46.30 26.24 -3.52
C THR A 508 46.85 26.94 -2.26
N ASP A 509 46.29 28.08 -1.90
CA ASP A 509 46.66 28.89 -0.73
C ASP A 509 45.42 29.19 0.15
N PRO A 510 45.03 28.27 1.05
CA PRO A 510 43.84 28.46 1.87
C PRO A 510 43.90 29.68 2.80
N LYS A 511 45.10 30.24 3.03
CA LYS A 511 45.30 31.45 3.83
C LYS A 511 45.09 32.73 3.02
N LEU A 512 44.80 32.64 1.72
CA LEU A 512 44.60 33.79 0.83
C LEU A 512 43.62 34.83 1.42
N PRO A 513 42.44 34.45 1.98
CA PRO A 513 41.56 35.42 2.60
C PRO A 513 42.11 36.05 3.89
N SER A 514 42.95 35.35 4.65
CA SER A 514 43.58 35.93 5.86
C SER A 514 44.76 36.86 5.55
N LYS A 515 45.35 36.71 4.35
CA LYS A 515 46.45 37.55 3.86
C LYS A 515 45.95 38.89 3.29
N LEU A 516 44.70 38.92 2.82
CA LEU A 516 43.97 40.13 2.44
C LEU A 516 43.37 40.79 3.68
#